data_AF-A0A7M3W9D6-F1
#
_entry.id   AF-A0A7M3W9D6-F1
#
_cell.length_a   1.000
_cell.length_b   1.000
_cell.length_c   1.000
_cell.angle_alpha   90.00
_cell.angle_beta   90.00
_cell.angle_gamma   90.00
#
_symmetry.space_group_name_H-M   'P 1'
#
loop_
_entity.id
_entity.type
_entity.pdbx_description
1 polymer ?
#
loop_
_entity_poly.entity_id
_entity_poly.type
_entity_poly.pdbx_seq_one_letter_code
_entity_poly.pdbx_strand_id
1 'polypeptide(L)'
;IVPTISVPQSLLRALMKQQGFDHDIEQVNDELPLLGTDIDACDDENLDIEIFPDRPDLLSGETLAYAMVNFLHGAPASPDLHVKPSGLSMTVDEELKTIRPVIYGAVVRGVGVPDDE
;
A
#
# COMPACT_ATOMS: atom_id res chain seq x y z
N ILE A 1 -11.49 7.15 15.03
CA ILE A 1 -10.04 6.91 15.03
C ILE A 1 -9.61 7.06 13.58
N VAL A 2 -8.63 7.91 13.33
CA VAL A 2 -8.01 8.02 12.00
C VAL A 2 -6.99 6.87 11.90
N PRO A 3 -6.95 6.10 10.81
CA PRO A 3 -5.93 5.08 10.61
C PRO A 3 -4.52 5.69 10.57
N THR A 4 -3.60 5.13 11.36
CA THR A 4 -2.18 5.53 11.37
C THR A 4 -1.34 4.31 11.05
N ILE A 5 -0.31 4.48 10.22
CA ILE A 5 0.71 3.47 9.96
C ILE A 5 2.11 4.04 10.22
N SER A 6 3.04 3.18 10.61
CA SER A 6 4.46 3.48 10.73
C SER A 6 5.21 2.65 9.69
N VAL A 7 5.97 3.32 8.81
CA VAL A 7 6.63 2.70 7.68
C VAL A 7 8.13 2.96 7.73
N PRO A 8 8.99 1.93 7.72
CA PRO A 8 10.43 2.13 7.68
C PRO A 8 10.88 2.87 6.41
N GLN A 9 11.72 3.88 6.55
CA GLN A 9 12.30 4.61 5.41
C GLN A 9 13.14 3.69 4.51
N SER A 10 13.74 2.65 5.09
CA SER A 10 14.48 1.63 4.34
C SER A 10 13.59 0.87 3.35
N LEU A 11 12.33 0.59 3.72
CA LEU A 11 11.35 -0.06 2.85
C LEU A 11 10.95 0.87 1.70
N LEU A 12 10.56 2.11 2.00
CA LEU A 12 10.17 3.10 0.98
C LEU A 12 11.31 3.32 -0.02
N ARG A 13 12.53 3.49 0.50
CA ARG A 13 13.74 3.62 -0.32
C ARG A 13 13.98 2.41 -1.21
N ALA A 14 13.82 1.19 -0.70
CA ALA A 14 13.99 -0.03 -1.50
C ALA A 14 12.95 -0.12 -2.63
N LEU A 15 11.68 0.14 -2.32
CA LEU A 15 10.57 0.06 -3.27
C LEU A 15 10.63 1.13 -4.36
N MET A 16 10.93 2.38 -4.00
CA MET A 16 11.08 3.47 -4.96
C MET A 16 12.28 3.23 -5.88
N LYS A 17 13.40 2.76 -5.31
CA LYS A 17 14.59 2.41 -6.10
C LYS A 17 14.33 1.27 -7.08
N GLN A 18 13.52 0.28 -6.72
CA GLN A 18 13.12 -0.79 -7.64
C GLN A 18 12.34 -0.25 -8.84
N GLN A 19 11.61 0.86 -8.67
CA GLN A 19 10.89 1.56 -9.74
C GLN A 19 11.76 2.62 -10.45
N GLY A 20 13.01 2.83 -10.02
CA GLY A 20 13.94 3.78 -10.62
C GLY A 20 13.84 5.22 -10.08
N PHE A 21 13.24 5.41 -8.91
CA PHE A 21 13.08 6.71 -8.26
C PHE A 21 13.87 6.78 -6.95
N ASP A 22 14.33 7.97 -6.60
CA ASP A 22 15.02 8.24 -5.34
C ASP A 22 14.01 8.60 -4.24
N HIS A 23 14.29 8.16 -3.02
CA HIS A 23 13.47 8.47 -1.83
C HIS A 23 14.12 9.61 -1.03
N ASP A 24 13.51 10.78 -1.10
CA ASP A 24 13.91 12.00 -0.40
C ASP A 24 12.92 12.29 0.75
N ILE A 25 13.43 12.28 1.99
CA ILE A 25 12.62 12.43 3.19
C ILE A 25 12.04 13.85 3.30
N GLU A 26 12.81 14.88 2.91
CA GLU A 26 12.34 16.27 2.96
C GLU A 26 11.21 16.48 1.96
N GLN A 27 11.37 15.96 0.74
CA GLN A 27 10.31 16.00 -0.27
C GLN A 27 9.04 15.28 0.21
N VAL A 28 9.20 14.09 0.79
CA VAL A 28 8.07 13.31 1.31
C VAL A 28 7.35 14.06 2.42
N ASN A 29 8.09 14.62 3.36
CA ASN A 29 7.53 15.37 4.48
C ASN A 29 6.73 16.60 4.01
N ASP A 30 7.20 17.28 2.96
CA ASP A 30 6.58 18.51 2.46
C ASP A 30 5.42 18.27 1.50
N GLU A 31 5.52 17.25 0.63
CA GLU A 31 4.57 17.06 -0.48
C GLU A 31 3.55 15.95 -0.23
N LEU A 32 3.90 14.87 0.46
CA LEU A 32 3.00 13.72 0.64
C LEU A 32 1.64 14.08 1.29
N PRO A 33 1.54 15.05 2.24
CA PRO A 33 0.25 15.48 2.78
C PRO A 33 -0.78 15.91 1.73
N LEU A 34 -0.32 16.39 0.57
CA LEU A 34 -1.17 16.77 -0.56
C LEU A 34 -1.90 15.56 -1.21
N LEU A 35 -1.52 14.33 -0.86
CA LEU A 35 -2.18 13.09 -1.28
C LEU A 35 -3.36 12.69 -0.38
N GLY A 36 -3.73 13.51 0.61
CA GLY A 36 -4.80 13.22 1.56
C GLY A 36 -4.31 12.42 2.76
N THR A 37 -3.15 12.81 3.27
CA THR A 37 -2.50 12.21 4.45
C THR A 37 -2.04 13.32 5.39
N ASP A 38 -1.79 12.98 6.65
CA ASP A 38 -1.18 13.89 7.63
C ASP A 38 0.05 13.21 8.22
N ILE A 39 1.19 13.89 8.22
CA ILE A 39 2.45 13.31 8.68
C ILE A 39 2.65 13.69 10.15
N ASP A 40 2.71 12.67 11.01
CA ASP A 40 3.01 12.85 12.43
C ASP A 40 4.51 13.00 12.66
N ALA A 41 5.30 12.15 12.00
CA ALA A 41 6.77 12.19 12.03
C ALA A 41 7.36 11.65 10.72
N CYS A 42 8.41 12.29 10.24
CA CYS A 42 9.19 11.82 9.11
C CYS A 42 10.67 12.01 9.43
N ASP A 43 11.30 10.98 9.97
CA ASP A 43 12.72 10.98 10.32
C ASP A 43 13.52 10.02 9.44
N ASP A 44 14.81 9.84 9.73
CA ASP A 44 15.70 8.98 8.94
C ASP A 44 15.35 7.47 9.04
N GLU A 45 14.59 7.06 10.05
CA GLU A 45 14.25 5.66 10.32
C GLU A 45 12.82 5.32 9.87
N ASN A 46 11.83 6.17 10.20
CA ASN A 46 10.41 5.90 9.95
C ASN A 46 9.64 7.11 9.40
N LEU A 47 8.57 6.80 8.68
CA LEU A 47 7.47 7.68 8.35
C LEU A 47 6.24 7.24 9.15
N ASP A 48 5.82 8.08 10.09
CA ASP A 48 4.57 7.94 10.83
C ASP A 48 3.52 8.86 10.21
N ILE A 49 2.43 8.26 9.73
CA ILE A 49 1.47 8.94 8.87
C ILE A 49 0.03 8.52 9.17
N GLU A 50 -0.85 9.52 9.33
CA GLU A 50 -2.29 9.36 9.37
C GLU A 50 -2.86 9.36 7.95
N ILE A 51 -3.69 8.35 7.66
CA ILE A 51 -4.32 8.13 6.37
C ILE A 51 -5.81 8.41 6.48
N PHE A 52 -6.35 9.21 5.56
CA PHE A 52 -7.78 9.49 5.55
C PHE A 52 -8.60 8.20 5.33
N PRO A 53 -9.72 7.99 6.06
CA PRO A 53 -10.44 6.72 6.02
C PRO A 53 -10.97 6.28 4.64
N ASP A 54 -11.09 7.20 3.69
CA ASP A 54 -11.52 6.94 2.31
C ASP A 54 -10.39 6.49 1.37
N ARG A 55 -9.15 6.41 1.87
CA ARG A 55 -7.96 5.94 1.15
C ARG A 55 -7.36 4.65 1.75
N PRO A 56 -8.13 3.55 1.81
CA PRO A 56 -7.61 2.28 2.32
C PRO A 56 -6.47 1.70 1.46
N ASP A 57 -6.31 2.22 0.23
CA ASP A 57 -5.18 1.92 -0.65
C ASP A 57 -3.84 2.46 -0.13
N LEU A 58 -3.80 3.35 0.86
CA LEU A 58 -2.56 3.89 1.43
C LEU A 58 -2.16 3.25 2.77
N LEU A 59 -2.84 2.18 3.20
CA LEU A 59 -2.66 1.58 4.54
C LEU A 59 -1.52 0.55 4.64
N SER A 60 -0.60 0.51 3.68
CA SER A 60 0.65 -0.27 3.77
C SER A 60 1.82 0.50 3.14
N GLY A 61 3.04 0.19 3.56
CA GLY A 61 4.24 0.80 2.99
C GLY A 61 4.39 0.54 1.49
N GLU A 62 3.98 -0.65 1.04
CA GLU A 62 4.04 -1.05 -0.37
C GLU A 62 3.09 -0.23 -1.25
N THR A 63 1.84 -0.09 -0.82
CA THR A 63 0.85 0.65 -1.60
C THR A 63 1.04 2.17 -1.47
N LEU A 64 1.56 2.65 -0.34
CA LEU A 64 2.00 4.02 -0.17
C LEU A 64 3.15 4.36 -1.13
N ALA A 65 4.21 3.54 -1.17
CA ALA A 65 5.32 3.72 -2.11
C ALA A 65 4.86 3.69 -3.57
N TYR A 66 3.91 2.81 -3.91
CA TYR A 66 3.31 2.76 -5.24
C TYR A 66 2.59 4.07 -5.62
N ALA A 67 1.86 4.68 -4.69
CA ALA A 67 1.19 5.95 -4.90
C ALA A 67 2.19 7.12 -4.96
N MET A 68 3.19 7.14 -4.08
CA MET A 68 4.25 8.16 -4.02
C MET A 68 4.98 8.30 -5.35
N VAL A 69 5.28 7.19 -6.04
CA VAL A 69 5.99 7.23 -7.32
C VAL A 69 5.26 8.06 -8.37
N ASN A 70 3.94 7.85 -8.53
CA ASN A 70 3.14 8.63 -9.46
C ASN A 70 2.98 10.08 -8.98
N PHE A 71 2.79 10.27 -7.68
CA PHE A 71 2.49 11.57 -7.09
C PHE A 71 3.70 12.52 -7.04
N LEU A 72 4.81 12.09 -6.44
CA LEU A 72 6.01 12.90 -6.19
C LEU A 72 6.92 13.03 -7.41
N HIS A 73 6.91 12.03 -8.31
CA HIS A 73 7.81 12.00 -9.46
C HIS A 73 7.08 12.10 -10.82
N GLY A 74 5.75 12.26 -10.81
CA GLY A 74 4.97 12.36 -12.04
C GLY A 74 5.03 11.11 -12.92
N ALA A 75 5.30 9.95 -12.32
CA ALA A 75 5.30 8.68 -13.04
C ALA A 75 3.90 8.37 -13.61
N PRO A 76 3.81 7.65 -14.73
CA PRO A 76 2.53 7.31 -15.33
C PRO A 76 1.74 6.37 -14.43
N ALA A 77 0.50 6.75 -14.10
CA ALA A 77 -0.39 5.90 -13.33
C ALA A 77 -0.75 4.61 -14.08
N SER A 78 -0.64 3.47 -13.40
CA SER A 78 -1.05 2.15 -13.91
C SER A 78 -2.03 1.48 -12.94
N PRO A 79 -3.31 1.90 -12.90
CA PRO A 79 -4.28 1.34 -11.96
C PRO A 79 -4.66 -0.12 -12.27
N ASP A 80 -4.26 -0.63 -13.44
CA ASP A 80 -4.66 -1.96 -13.91
C ASP A 80 -3.83 -3.08 -13.29
N LEU A 81 -4.52 -4.04 -12.65
CA LEU A 81 -3.92 -5.28 -12.17
C LEU A 81 -4.20 -6.42 -13.14
N HIS A 82 -3.14 -7.01 -13.69
CA HIS A 82 -3.25 -8.15 -14.58
C HIS A 82 -3.65 -9.41 -13.78
N VAL A 83 -4.86 -9.91 -14.02
CA VAL A 83 -5.40 -11.11 -13.37
C VAL A 83 -5.66 -12.22 -14.39
N LYS A 84 -5.61 -13.47 -13.92
CA LYS A 84 -5.97 -14.65 -14.72
C LYS A 84 -6.83 -15.62 -13.92
N PRO A 85 -7.69 -16.44 -14.57
CA PRO A 85 -8.47 -17.46 -13.88
C PRO A 85 -7.57 -18.38 -13.04
N SER A 86 -7.94 -18.57 -11.77
CA SER A 86 -7.13 -19.34 -10.81
C SER A 86 -7.26 -20.85 -10.99
N GLY A 87 -8.34 -21.31 -11.63
CA GLY A 87 -8.75 -22.73 -11.69
C GLY A 87 -9.35 -23.26 -10.39
N LEU A 88 -9.51 -22.42 -9.36
CA LEU A 88 -10.05 -22.78 -8.06
C LEU A 88 -11.50 -22.33 -7.93
N SER A 89 -12.30 -23.11 -7.22
CA SER A 89 -13.67 -22.76 -6.84
C SER A 89 -13.78 -22.65 -5.32
N MET A 90 -14.60 -21.70 -4.85
CA MET A 90 -14.96 -21.54 -3.45
C MET A 90 -16.48 -21.56 -3.35
N THR A 91 -17.01 -22.32 -2.39
CA THR A 91 -18.45 -22.39 -2.12
C THR A 91 -18.73 -21.66 -0.81
N VAL A 92 -19.71 -20.75 -0.83
CA VAL A 92 -20.19 -20.05 0.38
C VAL A 92 -21.41 -20.78 0.89
N ASP A 93 -21.39 -21.16 2.17
CA ASP A 93 -22.50 -21.86 2.82
C ASP A 93 -23.75 -20.96 2.90
N GLU A 94 -24.93 -21.53 2.65
CA GLU A 94 -26.19 -20.80 2.71
C GLU A 94 -26.50 -20.27 4.12
N GLU A 95 -26.03 -20.97 5.16
CA GLU A 95 -26.18 -20.53 6.55
C GLU A 95 -25.56 -19.14 6.81
N LEU A 96 -24.61 -18.70 5.96
CA LEU A 96 -23.96 -17.40 6.09
C LEU A 96 -24.79 -16.23 5.53
N LYS A 97 -25.94 -16.48 4.86
CA LYS A 97 -26.75 -15.43 4.22
C LYS A 97 -27.09 -14.25 5.13
N THR A 98 -27.38 -14.51 6.41
CA THR A 98 -27.75 -13.49 7.39
C THR A 98 -26.62 -13.09 8.33
N ILE A 99 -25.44 -13.70 8.20
CA ILE A 99 -24.28 -13.48 9.06
C ILE A 99 -23.20 -12.71 8.30
N ARG A 100 -22.72 -13.26 7.17
CA ARG A 100 -21.71 -12.65 6.30
C ARG A 100 -21.87 -13.20 4.87
N PRO A 101 -22.79 -12.64 4.07
CA PRO A 101 -23.21 -13.24 2.80
C PRO A 101 -22.18 -13.14 1.68
N VAL A 102 -21.22 -12.21 1.76
CA VAL A 102 -20.28 -11.91 0.68
C VAL A 102 -18.87 -12.31 1.09
N ILE A 103 -18.30 -13.25 0.34
CA ILE A 103 -16.93 -13.75 0.52
C ILE A 103 -16.26 -13.78 -0.85
N TYR A 104 -15.14 -13.07 -0.97
CA TYR A 104 -14.27 -13.12 -2.15
C TYR A 104 -12.93 -13.74 -1.79
N GLY A 105 -12.26 -14.33 -2.79
CA GLY A 105 -10.94 -14.91 -2.64
C GLY A 105 -10.08 -14.62 -3.86
N ALA A 106 -8.78 -14.43 -3.63
CA ALA A 106 -7.77 -14.27 -4.66
C ALA A 106 -6.55 -15.14 -4.31
N VAL A 107 -5.76 -15.50 -5.33
CA VAL A 107 -4.52 -16.27 -5.13
C VAL A 107 -3.37 -15.56 -5.82
N VAL A 108 -2.42 -15.09 -5.00
CA VAL A 108 -1.15 -14.55 -5.45
C VAL A 108 -0.11 -15.68 -5.41
N ARG A 109 0.69 -15.82 -6.46
CA ARG A 109 1.70 -16.90 -6.59
C ARG A 109 3.08 -16.30 -6.82
N GLY A 110 4.12 -17.01 -6.39
CA GLY A 110 5.50 -16.55 -6.56
C GLY A 110 5.85 -15.37 -5.66
N VAL A 111 5.19 -15.26 -4.49
CA VAL A 111 5.51 -14.24 -3.50
C VAL A 111 6.81 -14.63 -2.81
N GLY A 112 7.85 -13.80 -2.97
CA GLY A 112 9.02 -13.85 -2.12
C GLY A 112 8.72 -13.09 -0.84
N VAL A 113 8.65 -13.79 0.29
CA VAL A 113 8.57 -13.15 1.60
C VAL A 113 10.02 -12.93 2.05
N PRO A 114 10.43 -11.71 2.43
CA PRO A 114 11.74 -11.50 3.03
C PRO A 114 11.87 -12.38 4.28
N ASP A 115 13.04 -12.95 4.51
CA ASP A 115 13.31 -13.62 5.79
C ASP A 115 13.27 -12.56 6.90
N ASP A 116 12.54 -12.85 7.99
CA ASP A 116 12.53 -12.03 9.20
C ASP A 116 13.91 -12.16 9.90
N GLU A 117 14.90 -11.37 9.46
CA GLU A 117 16.15 -11.12 10.21
C GLU A 117 16.15 -9.71 10.84
#